data_AF-A0A8J6KLK9-F1
#
_entry.id   AF-A0A8J6KLK9-F1
#
_cell.length_a   1.000
_cell.length_b   1.000
_cell.length_c   1.000
_cell.angle_alpha   90.00
_cell.angle_beta   90.00
_cell.angle_gamma   90.00
#
_symmetry.space_group_name_H-M   'P 1'
#
loop_
_entity.id
_entity.type
_entity.pdbx_description
1 polymer ?
#
loop_
_entity_poly.entity_id
_entity_poly.type
_entity_poly.pdbx_seq_one_letter_code
_entity_poly.pdbx_strand_id
1 'polypeptide(L)'
;MGSGLNANFLPHEEDVDFINEYVNLHNDIRGSVFPAGSNLRFMTWDVALSRTARAWGKKCLYQRNTHLDKAYESHPVFNGIGENMWVGPENEFTARIAIRSWHEEKKSYNFQNDTCLEYENCSHYIQLVWDNSYKVGCAVTPCRRIGNIHFAALFICNYAPGGTLTRRPYQAGAVCSQCDNADRCTDFLCNYQFWYPPWEVPRPLVCDPLCLFAIFLRGACFMLCVIVVFVIQSRFPDVLAEKQMLSDSRRFSTEEEMRSKEEEEGETEGASEEGEEEEDEG
;
A
#
# COMPACT_ATOMS: atom_id res chain seq x y z
N MET A 1 -1.73 -0.19 -29.16
CA MET A 1 -2.67 0.83 -28.64
C MET A 1 -1.88 1.66 -27.66
N GLY A 2 -1.48 2.87 -28.06
CA GLY A 2 -0.59 3.72 -27.28
C GLY A 2 -1.34 4.40 -26.14
N SER A 3 -0.86 4.19 -24.92
CA SER A 3 -1.34 4.92 -23.74
C SER A 3 -1.04 6.40 -23.91
N GLY A 4 -2.10 7.20 -24.06
CA GLY A 4 -2.01 8.66 -23.99
C GLY A 4 -1.70 9.06 -22.55
N LEU A 5 -0.42 9.20 -22.24
CA LEU A 5 0.04 9.85 -21.02
C LEU A 5 -0.08 11.36 -21.20
N ASN A 6 -0.94 11.96 -20.39
CA ASN A 6 -1.16 13.39 -20.34
C ASN A 6 0.13 14.05 -19.81
N ALA A 7 0.86 14.77 -20.66
CA ALA A 7 2.20 15.31 -20.40
C ALA A 7 2.25 16.49 -19.41
N ASN A 8 1.23 16.66 -18.55
CA ASN A 8 1.00 17.89 -17.79
C ASN A 8 1.10 17.73 -16.27
N PHE A 9 1.41 16.55 -15.74
CA PHE A 9 1.55 16.38 -14.28
C PHE A 9 2.66 15.40 -13.94
N LEU A 10 3.47 15.76 -12.94
CA LEU A 10 4.45 14.86 -12.35
C LEU A 10 3.75 13.64 -11.72
N PRO A 11 4.31 12.44 -11.84
CA PRO A 11 3.66 11.23 -11.33
C PRO A 11 3.47 11.24 -9.82
N HIS A 12 2.32 10.74 -9.38
CA HIS A 12 2.07 10.46 -7.98
C HIS A 12 2.87 9.23 -7.53
N GLU A 13 3.38 9.22 -6.30
CA GLU A 13 4.24 8.14 -5.80
C GLU A 13 3.53 6.80 -5.54
N GLU A 14 2.19 6.77 -5.66
CA GLU A 14 1.38 5.55 -5.59
C GLU A 14 0.99 5.03 -6.99
N ASP A 15 1.44 5.68 -8.07
CA ASP A 15 1.19 5.21 -9.44
C ASP A 15 2.07 3.98 -9.76
N VAL A 16 1.39 2.88 -10.10
CA VAL A 16 2.00 1.56 -10.29
C VAL A 16 2.97 1.53 -11.47
N ASP A 17 2.67 2.24 -12.56
CA ASP A 17 3.55 2.24 -13.75
C ASP A 17 4.88 2.92 -13.42
N PHE A 18 4.84 4.02 -12.67
CA PHE A 18 6.03 4.73 -12.23
C PHE A 18 6.80 3.97 -11.14
N ILE A 19 6.12 3.36 -10.18
CA ILE A 19 6.76 2.49 -9.18
C ILE A 19 7.58 1.40 -9.86
N ASN A 20 6.99 0.73 -10.86
CA ASN A 20 7.66 -0.32 -11.62
C ASN A 20 8.87 0.23 -12.40
N GLU A 21 8.74 1.39 -13.06
CA GLU A 21 9.88 2.03 -13.73
C GLU A 21 11.05 2.27 -12.76
N TYR A 22 10.76 2.78 -11.56
CA TYR A 22 11.79 3.16 -10.60
C TYR A 22 12.50 1.90 -10.10
N VAL A 23 11.75 0.91 -9.63
CA VAL A 23 12.31 -0.34 -9.10
C VAL A 23 13.09 -1.10 -10.17
N ASN A 24 12.53 -1.24 -11.38
CA ASN A 24 13.18 -1.97 -12.46
C ASN A 24 14.51 -1.31 -12.86
N LEU A 25 14.54 0.02 -13.00
CA LEU A 25 15.78 0.71 -13.35
C LEU A 25 16.86 0.58 -12.26
N HIS A 26 16.48 0.59 -10.98
CA HIS A 26 17.42 0.31 -9.89
C HIS A 26 17.98 -1.11 -10.00
N ASN A 27 17.13 -2.11 -10.19
CA ASN A 27 17.55 -3.50 -10.30
C ASN A 27 18.39 -3.77 -11.55
N ASP A 28 18.05 -3.18 -12.69
CA ASP A 28 18.85 -3.26 -13.93
C ASP A 28 20.26 -2.72 -13.72
N ILE A 29 20.40 -1.57 -13.04
CA ILE A 29 21.70 -0.97 -12.72
C ILE A 29 22.49 -1.89 -11.77
N ARG A 30 21.83 -2.42 -10.73
CA ARG A 30 22.47 -3.30 -9.75
C ARG A 30 22.92 -4.62 -10.38
N GLY A 31 22.10 -5.25 -11.22
CA GLY A 31 22.43 -6.49 -11.90
C GLY A 31 23.53 -6.36 -12.96
N SER A 32 23.87 -5.14 -13.38
CA SER A 32 24.84 -4.85 -14.45
C SER A 32 26.11 -4.14 -13.99
N VAL A 33 26.40 -4.10 -12.68
CA VAL A 33 27.60 -3.46 -12.16
C VAL A 33 28.89 -4.14 -12.62
N PHE A 34 29.97 -3.35 -12.70
CA PHE A 34 31.32 -3.85 -12.90
C PHE A 34 32.28 -3.28 -11.84
N PRO A 35 33.07 -4.11 -11.14
CA PRO A 35 33.10 -5.58 -11.20
C PRO A 35 31.75 -6.20 -10.79
N ALA A 36 31.49 -7.45 -11.19
CA ALA A 36 30.22 -8.12 -10.87
C ALA A 36 30.05 -8.26 -9.35
N GLY A 37 28.84 -7.98 -8.85
CA GLY A 37 28.52 -8.07 -7.43
C GLY A 37 28.06 -9.48 -7.04
N SER A 38 28.68 -10.07 -6.01
CA SER A 38 28.32 -11.41 -5.54
C SER A 38 27.17 -11.44 -4.52
N ASN A 39 26.87 -10.30 -3.88
CA ASN A 39 25.93 -10.19 -2.75
C ASN A 39 24.89 -9.06 -2.90
N LEU A 40 24.69 -8.53 -4.11
CA LEU A 40 23.74 -7.45 -4.35
C LEU A 40 22.30 -7.95 -4.19
N ARG A 41 21.53 -7.33 -3.29
CA ARG A 41 20.12 -7.67 -3.08
C ARG A 41 19.20 -7.05 -4.12
N PHE A 42 18.13 -7.78 -4.47
CA PHE A 42 17.03 -7.28 -5.28
C PHE A 42 16.26 -6.20 -4.49
N MET A 43 16.02 -5.04 -5.11
CA MET A 43 15.26 -3.95 -4.51
C MET A 43 13.77 -4.11 -4.76
N THR A 44 12.96 -3.81 -3.74
CA THR A 44 11.50 -3.72 -3.82
C THR A 44 10.99 -2.37 -3.33
N TRP A 45 9.79 -1.99 -3.75
CA TRP A 45 9.18 -0.73 -3.34
C TRP A 45 8.80 -0.75 -1.86
N ASP A 46 8.96 0.40 -1.19
CA ASP A 46 8.48 0.64 0.16
C ASP A 46 7.68 1.96 0.21
N VAL A 47 6.40 1.84 0.57
CA VAL A 47 5.46 2.96 0.61
C VAL A 47 5.77 3.95 1.74
N ALA A 48 6.33 3.49 2.86
CA ALA A 48 6.71 4.40 3.94
C ALA A 48 7.90 5.27 3.53
N LEU A 49 8.88 4.69 2.82
CA LEU A 49 9.99 5.46 2.24
C LEU A 49 9.52 6.50 1.22
N SER A 50 8.57 6.16 0.33
CA SER A 50 8.05 7.12 -0.67
C SER A 50 7.28 8.27 -0.02
N ARG A 51 6.52 7.98 1.05
CA ARG A 51 5.82 9.00 1.84
C ARG A 51 6.78 9.96 2.52
N THR A 52 7.89 9.46 3.04
CA THR A 52 8.97 10.27 3.63
C THR A 52 9.63 11.15 2.57
N ALA A 53 9.97 10.60 1.41
CA ALA A 53 10.51 11.35 0.28
C ALA A 53 9.58 12.49 -0.15
N ARG A 54 8.27 12.22 -0.29
CA ARG A 54 7.25 13.23 -0.60
C ARG A 54 7.14 14.30 0.48
N ALA A 55 7.11 13.89 1.76
CA ALA A 55 6.99 14.81 2.87
C ALA A 55 8.18 15.78 2.94
N TRP A 56 9.39 15.29 2.66
CA TRP A 56 10.57 16.14 2.56
C TRP A 56 10.54 17.02 1.31
N GLY A 57 10.15 16.46 0.16
CA GLY A 57 10.03 17.17 -1.12
C GLY A 57 9.12 18.39 -1.08
N LYS A 58 8.03 18.34 -0.30
CA LYS A 58 7.12 19.48 -0.07
C LYS A 58 7.79 20.73 0.51
N LYS A 59 8.95 20.60 1.14
CA LYS A 59 9.74 21.76 1.62
C LYS A 59 10.42 22.50 0.47
N CYS A 60 10.57 21.89 -0.70
CA CYS A 60 11.27 22.44 -1.86
C CYS A 60 12.70 22.92 -1.53
N LEU A 61 13.43 22.11 -0.75
CA LEU A 61 14.82 22.34 -0.38
C LEU A 61 15.71 21.24 -0.95
N TYR A 62 16.78 21.60 -1.66
CA TYR A 62 17.80 20.66 -2.12
C TYR A 62 18.84 20.42 -1.03
N GLN A 63 18.41 19.77 0.04
CA GLN A 63 19.23 19.44 1.22
C GLN A 63 18.78 18.09 1.77
N ARG A 64 19.72 17.32 2.34
CA ARG A 64 19.44 16.01 2.93
C ARG A 64 18.42 16.12 4.06
N ASN A 65 17.50 15.16 4.13
CA ASN A 65 16.51 15.07 5.20
C ASN A 65 17.18 14.81 6.58
N THR A 66 16.95 15.72 7.53
CA THR A 66 17.56 15.68 8.87
C THR A 66 16.94 14.65 9.83
N HIS A 67 15.94 13.90 9.36
CA HIS A 67 15.21 12.90 10.14
C HIS A 67 15.57 11.45 9.76
N LEU A 68 16.45 11.25 8.76
CA LEU A 68 16.76 9.93 8.18
C LEU A 68 17.48 9.01 9.16
N ASP A 69 18.27 9.57 10.07
CA ASP A 69 19.08 8.79 11.02
C ASP A 69 18.36 8.54 12.36
N LYS A 70 17.18 9.13 12.54
CA LYS A 70 16.43 9.06 13.80
C LYS A 70 15.36 7.99 13.74
N ALA A 71 15.28 7.21 14.82
CA ALA A 71 14.33 6.12 14.92
C ALA A 71 12.88 6.62 14.88
N TYR A 72 12.04 5.93 14.11
CA TYR A 72 10.60 6.21 13.96
C TYR A 72 10.22 7.56 13.33
N GLU A 73 11.19 8.40 12.92
CA GLU A 73 10.89 9.70 12.32
C GLU A 73 10.75 9.63 10.79
N SER A 74 11.56 8.81 10.12
CA SER A 74 11.59 8.69 8.66
C SER A 74 11.04 7.35 8.14
N HIS A 75 10.97 6.33 8.99
CA HIS A 75 10.39 5.04 8.67
C HIS A 75 9.98 4.32 9.99
N PRO A 76 8.89 3.55 10.04
CA PRO A 76 8.42 2.89 11.27
C PRO A 76 9.34 1.78 11.80
N VAL A 77 10.20 1.22 10.94
CA VAL A 77 11.06 0.06 11.28
C VAL A 77 12.55 0.30 11.02
N PHE A 78 12.93 0.67 9.80
CA PHE A 78 14.30 1.02 9.46
C PHE A 78 14.78 2.33 10.11
N ASN A 79 16.06 2.34 10.48
CA ASN A 79 16.81 3.51 10.90
C ASN A 79 18.00 3.71 9.94
N GLY A 80 18.58 4.90 9.89
CA GLY A 80 19.72 5.18 9.00
C GLY A 80 19.33 5.07 7.53
N ILE A 81 18.32 5.84 7.14
CA ILE A 81 17.76 5.82 5.79
C ILE A 81 18.71 6.52 4.80
N GLY A 82 18.96 5.86 3.68
CA GLY A 82 19.71 6.43 2.56
C GLY A 82 18.87 7.44 1.80
N GLU A 83 19.50 8.39 1.11
CA GLU A 83 18.77 9.37 0.30
C GLU A 83 19.59 9.79 -0.90
N ASN A 84 18.97 9.71 -2.07
CA ASN A 84 19.45 10.38 -3.27
C ASN A 84 18.43 11.46 -3.67
N MET A 85 18.95 12.61 -4.10
CA MET A 85 18.14 13.74 -4.56
C MET A 85 18.58 14.14 -5.96
N TRP A 86 17.61 14.54 -6.78
CA TRP A 86 17.82 15.12 -8.09
C TRP A 86 16.96 16.37 -8.20
N VAL A 87 17.49 17.41 -8.83
CA VAL A 87 16.76 18.63 -9.12
C VAL A 87 17.03 19.06 -10.56
N GLY A 88 15.97 19.46 -11.25
CA GLY A 88 16.04 19.98 -12.61
C GLY A 88 14.73 20.64 -13.01
N PRO A 89 14.63 21.17 -14.25
CA PRO A 89 13.38 21.70 -14.78
C PRO A 89 12.28 20.63 -14.79
N GLU A 90 11.06 20.99 -14.38
CA GLU A 90 9.93 20.07 -14.27
C GLU A 90 9.57 19.40 -15.60
N ASN A 91 9.66 20.16 -16.71
CA ASN A 91 9.40 19.68 -18.06
C ASN A 91 10.50 18.73 -18.61
N GLU A 92 11.64 18.62 -17.94
CA GLU A 92 12.73 17.70 -18.29
C GLU A 92 12.75 16.45 -17.42
N PHE A 93 11.94 16.42 -16.34
CA PHE A 93 11.97 15.32 -15.40
C PHE A 93 11.42 14.03 -16.02
N THR A 94 12.25 12.99 -15.96
CA THR A 94 11.81 11.60 -15.96
C THR A 94 12.64 10.87 -14.91
N ALA A 95 12.06 9.84 -14.28
CA ALA A 95 12.82 9.07 -13.31
C ALA A 95 14.04 8.39 -13.93
N ARG A 96 13.93 7.96 -15.19
CA ARG A 96 15.07 7.49 -15.97
C ARG A 96 16.21 8.52 -16.07
N ILE A 97 15.91 9.80 -16.35
CA ILE A 97 16.95 10.85 -16.40
C ILE A 97 17.61 11.00 -15.03
N ALA A 98 16.80 11.13 -13.96
CA ALA A 98 17.31 11.33 -12.61
C ALA A 98 18.18 10.15 -12.12
N ILE A 99 17.66 8.91 -12.19
CA ILE A 99 18.36 7.71 -11.73
C ILE A 99 19.61 7.45 -12.56
N ARG A 100 19.56 7.66 -13.89
CA ARG A 100 20.76 7.53 -14.72
C ARG A 100 21.80 8.59 -14.37
N SER A 101 21.40 9.82 -14.07
CA SER A 101 22.36 10.86 -13.65
C SER A 101 23.13 10.46 -12.40
N TRP A 102 22.46 9.85 -11.41
CA TRP A 102 23.11 9.27 -10.23
C TRP A 102 24.06 8.12 -10.59
N HIS A 103 23.67 7.25 -11.52
CA HIS A 103 24.51 6.15 -11.98
C HIS A 103 25.75 6.61 -12.77
N GLU A 104 25.69 7.75 -13.47
CA GLU A 104 26.83 8.29 -14.23
C GLU A 104 28.03 8.65 -13.33
N GLU A 105 27.81 8.90 -12.04
CA GLU A 105 28.90 9.10 -11.07
C GLU A 105 29.85 7.90 -10.97
N LYS A 106 29.46 6.71 -11.45
CA LYS A 106 30.35 5.55 -11.55
C LYS A 106 31.63 5.85 -12.33
N LYS A 107 31.59 6.79 -13.28
CA LYS A 107 32.75 7.21 -14.07
C LYS A 107 33.84 7.83 -13.21
N SER A 108 33.44 8.42 -12.08
CA SER A 108 34.31 9.06 -11.10
C SER A 108 34.64 8.15 -9.92
N TYR A 109 33.98 7.00 -9.78
CA TYR A 109 34.23 6.05 -8.70
C TYR A 109 35.18 4.93 -9.11
N ASN A 110 36.28 4.78 -8.37
CA ASN A 110 37.19 3.67 -8.52
C ASN A 110 36.90 2.59 -7.45
N PHE A 111 36.32 1.48 -7.89
CA PHE A 111 35.95 0.37 -7.01
C PHE A 111 37.15 -0.31 -6.35
N GLN A 112 38.29 -0.40 -7.05
CA GLN A 112 39.45 -1.17 -6.55
C GLN A 112 40.08 -0.54 -5.31
N ASN A 113 40.16 0.78 -5.26
CA ASN A 113 40.71 1.51 -4.12
C ASN A 113 39.63 2.14 -3.22
N ASP A 114 38.34 1.98 -3.57
CA ASP A 114 37.20 2.57 -2.85
C ASP A 114 37.31 4.11 -2.74
N THR A 115 37.69 4.75 -3.85
CA THR A 115 37.85 6.21 -3.92
C THR A 115 36.95 6.82 -4.98
N CYS A 116 36.49 8.04 -4.71
CA CYS A 116 35.92 8.93 -5.72
C CYS A 116 37.02 9.86 -6.22
N LEU A 117 36.97 10.27 -7.49
CA LEU A 117 37.86 11.31 -8.01
C LEU A 117 37.78 12.57 -7.15
N GLU A 118 38.91 13.25 -7.01
CA GLU A 118 38.98 14.49 -6.22
C GLU A 118 37.99 15.52 -6.79
N TYR A 119 37.27 16.21 -5.90
CA TYR A 119 36.23 17.20 -6.22
C TYR A 119 34.94 16.66 -6.85
N GLU A 120 34.84 15.36 -7.14
CA GLU A 120 33.62 14.72 -7.62
C GLU A 120 32.77 14.19 -6.45
N ASN A 121 31.48 13.96 -6.71
CA ASN A 121 30.61 13.22 -5.81
C ASN A 121 30.24 11.87 -6.43
N CYS A 122 30.41 10.80 -5.65
CA CYS A 122 30.05 9.43 -6.03
C CYS A 122 28.97 8.84 -5.12
N SER A 123 28.45 9.62 -4.17
CA SER A 123 27.54 9.13 -3.13
C SER A 123 26.24 8.58 -3.72
N HIS A 124 25.72 9.17 -4.79
CA HIS A 124 24.47 8.72 -5.37
C HIS A 124 24.66 7.37 -6.07
N TYR A 125 25.75 7.21 -6.85
CA TYR A 125 26.10 5.91 -7.42
C TYR A 125 26.30 4.85 -6.34
N ILE A 126 27.12 5.14 -5.31
CA ILE A 126 27.40 4.18 -4.24
C ILE A 126 26.11 3.75 -3.53
N GLN A 127 25.17 4.67 -3.28
CA GLN A 127 23.87 4.33 -2.71
C GLN A 127 23.00 3.47 -3.65
N LEU A 128 22.98 3.76 -4.96
CA LEU A 128 22.24 2.97 -5.95
C LEU A 128 22.67 1.50 -5.93
N VAL A 129 23.98 1.26 -5.82
CA VAL A 129 24.57 -0.08 -5.86
C VAL A 129 24.91 -0.65 -4.47
N TRP A 130 24.36 -0.09 -3.40
CA TRP A 130 24.62 -0.58 -2.04
C TRP A 130 23.99 -1.96 -1.82
N ASP A 131 24.81 -2.96 -1.53
CA ASP A 131 24.41 -4.38 -1.45
C ASP A 131 23.23 -4.64 -0.52
N ASN A 132 23.25 -4.03 0.66
CA ASN A 132 22.25 -4.24 1.70
C ASN A 132 21.02 -3.34 1.56
N SER A 133 20.99 -2.37 0.65
CA SER A 133 19.77 -1.58 0.40
C SER A 133 18.82 -2.38 -0.49
N TYR A 134 17.73 -2.90 0.09
CA TYR A 134 16.77 -3.76 -0.62
C TYR A 134 15.34 -3.19 -0.64
N LYS A 135 15.10 -2.07 0.05
CA LYS A 135 13.88 -1.27 -0.06
C LYS A 135 14.19 0.10 -0.63
N VAL A 136 13.33 0.58 -1.52
CA VAL A 136 13.40 1.93 -2.09
C VAL A 136 12.00 2.53 -2.15
N GLY A 137 11.89 3.82 -1.83
CA GLY A 137 10.66 4.58 -2.05
C GLY A 137 11.00 6.00 -2.48
N CYS A 138 10.38 6.45 -3.56
CA CYS A 138 10.70 7.72 -4.21
C CYS A 138 9.46 8.61 -4.35
N ALA A 139 9.69 9.91 -4.47
CA ALA A 139 8.65 10.87 -4.82
C ALA A 139 9.26 12.02 -5.62
N VAL A 140 8.48 12.59 -6.54
CA VAL A 140 8.81 13.83 -7.24
C VAL A 140 7.83 14.92 -6.80
N THR A 141 8.34 16.12 -6.53
CA THR A 141 7.52 17.27 -6.10
C THR A 141 7.79 18.48 -7.00
N PRO A 142 6.73 19.11 -7.57
CA PRO A 142 6.89 20.37 -8.27
C PRO A 142 7.18 21.50 -7.28
N CYS A 143 8.16 22.32 -7.60
CA CYS A 143 8.64 23.41 -6.78
C CYS A 143 8.74 24.69 -7.61
N ARG A 144 8.15 25.79 -7.12
CA ARG A 144 8.18 27.08 -7.84
C ARG A 144 9.60 27.52 -8.19
N ARG A 145 10.54 27.30 -7.26
CA ARG A 145 11.96 27.60 -7.44
C ARG A 145 12.82 26.80 -6.47
N ILE A 146 13.94 26.24 -6.96
CA ILE A 146 15.02 25.70 -6.13
C ILE A 146 16.34 26.26 -6.67
N GLY A 147 17.07 27.00 -5.84
CA GLY A 147 18.29 27.72 -6.28
C GLY A 147 17.97 28.67 -7.45
N ASN A 148 18.57 28.42 -8.61
CA ASN A 148 18.36 29.19 -9.84
C ASN A 148 17.37 28.55 -10.82
N ILE A 149 16.80 27.39 -10.48
CA ILE A 149 15.87 26.64 -11.34
C ILE A 149 14.45 27.08 -11.00
N HIS A 150 13.74 27.63 -11.99
CA HIS A 150 12.32 27.97 -11.92
C HIS A 150 11.48 26.79 -12.42
N PHE A 151 10.31 26.57 -11.83
CA PHE A 151 9.46 25.40 -12.13
C PHE A 151 10.28 24.11 -12.05
N ALA A 152 10.88 23.88 -10.89
CA ALA A 152 11.79 22.77 -10.65
C ALA A 152 11.02 21.52 -10.24
N ALA A 153 11.44 20.36 -10.73
CA ALA A 153 11.09 19.07 -10.14
C ALA A 153 12.17 18.68 -9.12
N LEU A 154 11.75 18.40 -7.89
CA LEU A 154 12.59 17.82 -6.85
C LEU A 154 12.25 16.33 -6.73
N PHE A 155 13.16 15.46 -7.16
CA PHE A 155 13.01 14.01 -7.07
C PHE A 155 13.88 13.45 -5.96
N ILE A 156 13.27 12.69 -5.06
CA ILE A 156 13.92 12.12 -3.89
C ILE A 156 13.63 10.63 -3.86
N CYS A 157 14.67 9.80 -3.69
CA CYS A 157 14.54 8.38 -3.38
C CYS A 157 15.17 8.12 -2.01
N ASN A 158 14.40 7.49 -1.12
CA ASN A 158 14.90 6.98 0.15
C ASN A 158 15.15 5.47 0.07
N TYR A 159 16.23 5.01 0.70
CA TYR A 159 16.73 3.63 0.62
C TYR A 159 16.84 3.02 2.01
N ALA A 160 16.42 1.77 2.17
CA ALA A 160 16.52 1.08 3.45
C ALA A 160 17.06 -0.35 3.33
N PRO A 161 17.96 -0.74 4.25
CA PRO A 161 18.87 0.13 5.01
C PRO A 161 19.64 1.11 4.10
N GLY A 162 20.02 2.29 4.64
CA GLY A 162 20.83 3.26 3.91
C GLY A 162 22.29 2.84 3.75
N GLY A 163 22.96 3.40 2.74
CA GLY A 163 24.39 3.26 2.55
C GLY A 163 25.18 4.04 3.57
N THR A 164 26.19 3.41 4.20
CA THR A 164 27.05 4.08 5.19
C THR A 164 28.21 4.82 4.56
N LEU A 165 28.54 4.53 3.29
CA LEU A 165 29.68 5.09 2.54
C LEU A 165 31.05 4.89 3.22
N THR A 166 31.13 3.92 4.15
CA THR A 166 32.36 3.59 4.90
C THR A 166 33.14 2.41 4.34
N ARG A 167 32.60 1.78 3.29
CA ARG A 167 33.18 0.65 2.57
C ARG A 167 32.69 0.67 1.13
N ARG A 168 33.30 -0.18 0.30
CA ARG A 168 32.79 -0.52 -1.03
C ARG A 168 31.30 -0.86 -0.98
N PRO A 169 30.52 -0.47 -2.00
CA PRO A 169 29.08 -0.64 -2.00
C PRO A 169 28.64 -2.10 -1.99
N TYR A 170 29.45 -3.00 -2.54
CA TYR A 170 29.16 -4.44 -2.63
C TYR A 170 30.45 -5.26 -2.66
N GLN A 171 30.32 -6.58 -2.56
CA GLN A 171 31.44 -7.51 -2.71
C GLN A 171 31.58 -7.93 -4.18
N ALA A 172 32.79 -7.76 -4.74
CA ALA A 172 33.07 -8.24 -6.09
C ALA A 172 33.23 -9.77 -6.08
N GLY A 173 32.61 -10.44 -7.06
CA GLY A 173 32.71 -11.89 -7.19
C GLY A 173 31.78 -12.44 -8.27
N ALA A 174 31.66 -13.76 -8.32
CA ALA A 174 30.67 -14.39 -9.19
C ALA A 174 29.27 -13.97 -8.75
N VAL A 175 28.41 -13.65 -9.71
CA VAL A 175 27.04 -13.20 -9.46
C VAL A 175 26.33 -14.18 -8.53
N CYS A 176 25.66 -13.64 -7.51
CA CYS A 176 24.91 -14.38 -6.50
C CYS A 176 25.72 -15.44 -5.70
N SER A 177 27.05 -15.43 -5.74
CA SER A 177 27.86 -16.42 -5.00
C SER A 177 27.94 -16.17 -3.50
N GLN A 178 27.43 -15.02 -3.02
CA GLN A 178 27.43 -14.60 -1.62
C GLN A 178 26.03 -14.15 -1.18
N CYS A 179 24.97 -14.74 -1.76
CA CYS A 179 23.61 -14.58 -1.26
C CYS A 179 23.35 -15.43 -0.01
N ASP A 180 22.28 -15.12 0.74
CA ASP A 180 21.89 -15.98 1.86
C ASP A 180 21.39 -17.34 1.35
N ASN A 181 21.53 -18.40 2.16
CA ASN A 181 21.18 -19.78 1.73
C ASN A 181 19.73 -19.96 1.27
N ALA A 182 18.82 -19.09 1.70
CA ALA A 182 17.41 -19.10 1.33
C ALA A 182 17.07 -18.17 0.15
N ASP A 183 18.03 -17.39 -0.33
CA ASP A 183 17.84 -16.49 -1.47
C ASP A 183 17.85 -17.25 -2.79
N ARG A 184 17.06 -16.76 -3.74
CA ARG A 184 17.15 -17.16 -5.15
C ARG A 184 17.89 -16.09 -5.93
N CYS A 185 18.77 -16.49 -6.85
CA CYS A 185 19.33 -15.56 -7.81
C CYS A 185 18.26 -15.20 -8.87
N THR A 186 17.84 -13.94 -8.91
CA THR A 186 16.86 -13.42 -9.88
C THR A 186 17.45 -12.16 -10.50
N ASP A 187 17.51 -12.10 -11.83
CA ASP A 187 18.07 -10.96 -12.57
C ASP A 187 19.46 -10.52 -12.06
N PHE A 188 20.31 -11.52 -11.77
CA PHE A 188 21.66 -11.32 -11.25
C PHE A 188 21.74 -10.72 -9.82
N LEU A 189 20.63 -10.80 -9.06
CA LEU A 189 20.51 -10.26 -7.71
C LEU A 189 20.01 -11.31 -6.72
N CYS A 190 20.43 -11.20 -5.46
CA CYS A 190 19.94 -11.99 -4.34
C CYS A 190 18.50 -11.59 -4.01
N ASN A 191 17.55 -12.48 -4.26
CA ASN A 191 16.13 -12.23 -4.04
C ASN A 191 15.54 -13.22 -3.03
N TYR A 192 15.06 -12.71 -1.91
CA TYR A 192 14.38 -13.52 -0.91
C TYR A 192 12.88 -13.62 -1.24
N GLN A 193 12.48 -14.69 -1.92
CA GLN A 193 11.14 -14.85 -2.51
C GLN A 193 10.00 -14.99 -1.46
N PHE A 194 10.32 -15.21 -0.17
CA PHE A 194 9.34 -15.47 0.89
C PHE A 194 9.46 -14.55 2.12
N TRP A 195 10.08 -13.36 1.99
CA TRP A 195 10.24 -12.43 3.11
C TRP A 195 9.15 -11.36 3.05
N TYR A 196 8.04 -11.64 3.74
CA TYR A 196 7.01 -10.65 4.04
C TYR A 196 7.15 -10.27 5.50
N PRO A 197 7.95 -9.24 5.81
CA PRO A 197 8.13 -8.87 7.19
C PRO A 197 6.78 -8.41 7.78
N PRO A 198 6.50 -8.70 9.07
CA PRO A 198 5.19 -8.42 9.68
C PRO A 198 4.71 -6.96 9.60
N TRP A 199 5.63 -6.03 9.38
CA TRP A 199 5.36 -4.58 9.32
C TRP A 199 5.00 -4.05 7.92
N GLU A 200 5.14 -4.84 6.86
CA GLU A 200 4.79 -4.42 5.50
C GLU A 200 3.27 -4.57 5.30
N VAL A 201 2.53 -3.46 5.51
CA VAL A 201 1.06 -3.41 5.43
C VAL A 201 0.55 -2.30 4.49
N PRO A 202 -0.47 -2.56 3.65
CA PRO A 202 -1.09 -3.86 3.43
C PRO A 202 -0.09 -4.81 2.76
N ARG A 203 -0.02 -6.06 3.23
CA ARG A 203 0.78 -7.09 2.55
C ARG A 203 0.29 -7.15 1.10
N PRO A 204 1.18 -7.17 0.09
CA PRO A 204 0.74 -7.46 -1.26
C PRO A 204 -0.12 -8.73 -1.22
N LEU A 205 -1.27 -8.71 -1.88
CA LEU A 205 -2.17 -9.87 -1.98
C LEU A 205 -1.48 -10.96 -2.81
N VAL A 206 -0.46 -11.58 -2.25
CA VAL A 206 0.19 -12.77 -2.78
C VAL A 206 -0.62 -13.92 -2.23
N CYS A 207 -1.70 -14.21 -2.93
CA CYS A 207 -2.58 -15.32 -2.61
C CYS A 207 -1.80 -16.59 -2.94
N ASP A 208 -1.32 -17.29 -1.91
CA ASP A 208 -0.66 -18.59 -2.09
C ASP A 208 -1.63 -19.60 -2.74
N PRO A 209 -1.16 -20.77 -3.22
CA PRO A 209 -2.05 -21.76 -3.84
C PRO A 209 -3.22 -22.19 -2.96
N LEU A 210 -3.07 -22.15 -1.63
CA LEU A 210 -4.12 -22.46 -0.64
C LEU A 210 -5.18 -21.36 -0.56
N CYS A 211 -4.76 -20.10 -0.64
CA CYS A 211 -5.59 -18.90 -0.70
C CYS A 211 -6.41 -18.89 -2.00
N LEU A 212 -5.79 -19.19 -3.15
CA LEU A 212 -6.50 -19.32 -4.42
C LEU A 212 -7.54 -20.44 -4.36
N PHE A 213 -7.17 -21.61 -3.83
CA PHE A 213 -8.10 -22.71 -3.61
C PHE A 213 -9.26 -22.32 -2.70
N ALA A 214 -9.00 -21.60 -1.60
CA ALA A 214 -10.03 -21.12 -0.69
C ALA A 214 -10.99 -20.10 -1.35
N ILE A 215 -10.48 -19.21 -2.20
CA ILE A 215 -11.30 -18.27 -2.97
C ILE A 215 -12.20 -19.03 -3.96
N PHE A 216 -11.63 -19.98 -4.71
CA PHE A 216 -12.41 -20.82 -5.64
C PHE A 216 -13.48 -21.63 -4.92
N LEU A 217 -13.13 -22.25 -3.79
CA LEU A 217 -14.07 -23.03 -2.97
C LEU A 217 -15.20 -22.15 -2.44
N ARG A 218 -14.90 -20.96 -1.92
CA ARG A 218 -15.92 -20.01 -1.45
C ARG A 218 -16.83 -19.54 -2.58
N GLY A 219 -16.26 -19.23 -3.75
CA GLY A 219 -17.03 -18.86 -4.94
C GLY A 219 -17.95 -20.00 -5.40
N ALA A 220 -17.44 -21.23 -5.44
CA ALA A 220 -18.22 -22.42 -5.81
C ALA A 220 -19.36 -22.68 -4.81
N CYS A 221 -19.10 -22.60 -3.50
CA CYS A 221 -20.13 -22.73 -2.48
C CYS A 221 -21.21 -21.65 -2.61
N PHE A 222 -20.83 -20.39 -2.84
CA PHE A 222 -21.79 -19.30 -3.04
C PHE A 222 -22.68 -19.54 -4.27
N MET A 223 -22.08 -19.92 -5.41
CA MET A 223 -22.83 -20.26 -6.61
C MET A 223 -23.77 -21.44 -6.39
N LEU A 224 -23.33 -22.46 -5.64
CA LEU A 224 -24.15 -23.61 -5.30
C LEU A 224 -25.34 -23.21 -4.39
N CYS A 225 -25.12 -22.33 -3.41
CA CYS A 225 -26.21 -21.77 -2.61
C CYS A 225 -27.22 -21.01 -3.46
N VAL A 226 -26.75 -20.17 -4.39
CA VAL A 226 -27.62 -19.42 -5.32
C VAL A 226 -28.45 -20.39 -6.18
N ILE A 227 -27.83 -21.42 -6.75
CA ILE A 227 -28.52 -22.45 -7.54
C ILE A 227 -29.57 -23.17 -6.68
N VAL A 228 -29.22 -23.59 -5.46
CA VAL A 228 -30.17 -24.25 -4.54
C VAL A 228 -31.36 -23.36 -4.24
N VAL A 229 -31.14 -22.06 -3.98
CA VAL A 229 -32.22 -21.10 -3.75
C VAL A 229 -33.12 -20.98 -4.98
N PHE A 230 -32.56 -20.84 -6.18
CA PHE A 230 -33.35 -20.81 -7.43
C PHE A 230 -34.13 -22.11 -7.67
N VAL A 231 -33.54 -23.27 -7.37
CA VAL A 231 -34.22 -24.57 -7.47
C VAL A 231 -35.37 -24.65 -6.48
N ILE A 232 -35.19 -24.23 -5.23
CA ILE A 232 -36.25 -24.20 -4.22
C ILE A 232 -37.37 -23.25 -4.64
N GLN A 233 -37.04 -22.03 -5.08
CA GLN A 233 -38.04 -21.04 -5.53
C GLN A 233 -38.82 -21.51 -6.75
N SER A 234 -38.18 -22.22 -7.70
CA SER A 234 -38.86 -22.77 -8.88
C SER A 234 -39.71 -24.00 -8.60
N ARG A 235 -39.34 -24.81 -7.60
CA ARG A 235 -40.09 -26.00 -7.19
C ARG A 235 -41.21 -25.71 -6.19
N PHE A 236 -41.03 -24.67 -5.38
CA PHE A 236 -41.94 -24.27 -4.31
C PHE A 236 -42.19 -22.75 -4.35
N PRO A 237 -42.92 -22.24 -5.36
CA PRO A 237 -43.19 -20.81 -5.51
C PRO A 237 -43.97 -20.20 -4.33
N ASP A 238 -44.76 -21.00 -3.61
CA ASP A 238 -45.63 -20.54 -2.50
C ASP A 238 -44.99 -20.60 -1.10
N VAL A 239 -43.72 -20.99 -0.95
CA VAL A 239 -43.03 -21.02 0.36
C VAL A 239 -42.90 -19.63 1.01
N LEU A 240 -43.00 -18.56 0.20
CA LEU A 240 -43.09 -17.18 0.69
C LEU A 240 -44.53 -16.76 1.08
N ALA A 241 -45.55 -17.38 0.48
CA ALA A 241 -46.96 -17.10 0.78
C ALA A 241 -47.39 -17.64 2.15
N GLU A 242 -46.84 -18.79 2.58
CA GLU A 242 -47.14 -19.38 3.89
C GLU A 242 -46.64 -18.50 5.06
N LYS A 243 -45.51 -17.80 4.90
CA LYS A 243 -45.04 -16.79 5.87
C LYS A 243 -45.96 -15.56 5.93
N GLN A 244 -46.55 -15.17 4.80
CA GLN A 244 -47.51 -14.07 4.73
C GLN A 244 -48.81 -14.44 5.46
N MET A 245 -49.31 -15.66 5.27
CA MET A 245 -50.49 -16.18 5.96
C MET A 245 -50.29 -16.29 7.48
N LEU A 246 -49.11 -16.71 7.94
CA LEU A 246 -48.78 -16.77 9.38
C LEU A 246 -48.60 -15.37 10.01
N SER A 247 -48.21 -14.37 9.22
CA SER A 247 -48.14 -12.97 9.66
C SER A 247 -49.53 -12.36 9.81
N ASP A 248 -50.39 -12.55 8.80
CA ASP A 248 -51.76 -12.03 8.82
C ASP A 248 -52.63 -12.72 9.87
N SER A 249 -52.49 -14.04 10.07
CA SER A 249 -53.19 -14.77 11.13
C SER A 249 -52.81 -14.29 12.54
N ARG A 250 -51.54 -13.92 12.75
CA ARG A 250 -51.07 -13.37 14.03
C ARG A 250 -51.56 -11.93 14.25
N ARG A 251 -51.66 -11.14 13.18
CA ARG A 251 -52.25 -9.79 13.22
C ARG A 251 -53.74 -9.84 13.57
N PHE A 252 -54.47 -10.76 12.95
CA PHE A 252 -55.90 -10.97 13.19
C PHE A 252 -56.19 -11.39 14.64
N SER A 253 -55.38 -12.30 15.23
CA SER A 253 -55.57 -12.69 16.64
C SER A 253 -55.34 -11.54 17.60
N THR A 254 -54.43 -10.61 17.27
CA THR A 254 -54.11 -9.47 18.14
C THR A 254 -55.22 -8.40 18.09
N GLU A 255 -55.86 -8.23 16.92
CA GLU A 255 -57.01 -7.33 16.75
C GLU A 255 -58.28 -7.87 17.43
N GLU A 256 -58.54 -9.18 17.37
CA GLU A 256 -59.66 -9.80 18.12
C GLU A 256 -59.48 -9.68 19.63
N GLU A 257 -58.28 -9.90 20.15
CA GLU A 257 -57.98 -9.82 21.59
C GLU A 257 -58.06 -8.37 22.14
N MET A 258 -57.82 -7.37 21.28
CA MET A 258 -57.97 -5.96 21.63
C MET A 258 -59.45 -5.54 21.63
N ARG A 259 -60.23 -6.05 20.66
CA ARG A 259 -61.67 -5.78 20.56
C ARG A 259 -62.49 -6.43 21.69
N SER A 260 -62.11 -7.63 22.13
CA SER A 260 -62.76 -8.28 23.28
C SER A 260 -62.53 -7.53 24.59
N LYS A 261 -61.40 -6.83 24.74
CA LYS A 261 -61.09 -6.02 25.92
C LYS A 261 -61.86 -4.69 25.93
N GLU A 262 -62.08 -4.08 24.76
CA GLU A 262 -62.91 -2.88 24.65
C GLU A 262 -64.41 -3.17 24.93
N GLU A 263 -64.90 -4.36 24.56
CA GLU A 263 -66.27 -4.79 24.90
C GLU A 263 -66.42 -5.09 26.41
N GLU A 264 -65.38 -5.62 27.08
CA GLU A 264 -65.38 -5.84 28.54
C GLU A 264 -65.33 -4.51 29.34
N GLU A 265 -64.58 -3.50 28.86
CA GLU A 265 -64.53 -2.19 29.52
C GLU A 265 -65.83 -1.37 29.32
N GLY A 266 -66.51 -1.54 28.18
CA GLY A 266 -67.76 -0.85 27.87
C GLY A 266 -68.99 -1.32 28.67
N GLU A 267 -69.01 -2.58 29.13
CA GLU A 267 -70.10 -3.09 30.00
C GLU A 267 -69.97 -2.63 31.45
N THR A 268 -68.76 -2.25 31.91
CA THR A 268 -68.54 -1.75 33.28
C THR A 268 -68.99 -0.30 33.52
N GLU A 269 -69.06 0.54 32.48
CA GLU A 269 -69.48 1.96 32.64
C GLU A 269 -71.00 2.17 32.53
N GLY A 270 -71.77 1.16 32.11
CA GLY A 270 -73.23 1.26 31.91
C GLY A 270 -74.11 0.95 33.12
N ALA A 271 -73.55 0.59 34.27
CA ALA A 271 -74.31 0.09 35.43
C ALA A 271 -74.24 0.97 36.70
N SER A 272 -73.67 2.18 36.65
CA SER A 272 -73.47 3.02 37.85
C SER A 272 -74.24 4.35 37.88
N GLU A 273 -75.20 4.58 36.98
CA GLU A 273 -76.12 5.74 37.06
C GLU A 273 -77.57 5.26 37.27
N GLU A 274 -77.86 4.65 38.43
CA GLU A 274 -79.24 4.65 38.97
C GLU A 274 -79.20 4.30 40.47
N GLY A 275 -79.35 5.33 41.31
CA GLY A 275 -79.74 5.20 42.72
C GLY A 275 -78.67 5.61 43.73
N GLU A 276 -78.81 6.81 44.31
CA GLU A 276 -78.66 7.05 45.76
C GLU A 276 -79.18 8.48 46.08
N GLU A 277 -80.46 8.54 46.42
CA GLU A 277 -81.09 9.62 47.20
C GLU A 277 -81.00 9.27 48.70
N GLU A 278 -80.68 10.30 49.49
CA GLU A 278 -81.07 10.56 50.88
C GLU A 278 -80.41 9.86 52.10
N GLU A 279 -80.29 10.68 53.17
CA GLU A 279 -80.16 10.39 54.61
C GLU A 279 -78.76 10.04 55.18
N ASP A 280 -78.29 10.56 56.32
CA ASP A 280 -78.80 11.49 57.34
C ASP A 280 -77.64 11.97 58.26
N GLU A 281 -77.91 13.00 59.04
CA GLU A 281 -77.10 13.67 60.06
C GLU A 281 -76.55 12.77 61.20
N GLY A 282 -75.43 13.19 61.79
CA GLY A 282 -74.86 12.64 63.03
C GLY A 282 -73.45 13.11 63.35
#